data_AF-A0A7S0Z3Y5-F1
#
_entry.id   AF-A0A7S0Z3Y5-F1
#
_cell.length_a   1.000
_cell.length_b   1.000
_cell.length_c   1.000
_cell.angle_alpha   90.00
_cell.angle_beta   90.00
_cell.angle_gamma   90.00
#
_symmetry.space_group_name_H-M   'P 1'
#
loop_
_entity.id
_entity.type
_entity.pdbx_description
1 polymer ?
#
loop_
_entity_poly.entity_id
_entity_poly.type
_entity_poly.pdbx_seq_one_letter_code
_entity_poly.pdbx_strand_id
1 'polypeptide(L)'
;TEMGGLFRTPSYRTGLFLDPKGRGGTTGYDMAVALPGMEADGGEGQGDLFAETNKVFQVTDGSIEMAVDKADAETGEFSGVFVSEQLSDTDMGSKQPKKVLLKGIVFGRVAEYDGTED
;
A
#
# COMPACT_ATOMS: atom_id res chain seq x y z
N THR A 1 11.84 9.59 -24.74
CA THR A 1 12.04 8.23 -24.21
C THR A 1 10.94 7.95 -23.21
N GLU A 2 10.31 6.78 -23.29
CA GLU A 2 9.21 6.40 -22.39
C GLU A 2 9.62 5.19 -21.56
N MET A 3 9.19 5.16 -20.31
CA MET A 3 9.38 4.06 -19.38
C MET A 3 8.04 3.72 -18.76
N GLY A 4 7.71 2.43 -18.65
CA GLY A 4 6.48 1.98 -18.04
C GLY A 4 6.70 0.69 -17.27
N GLY A 5 5.94 0.49 -16.20
CA GLY A 5 6.06 -0.71 -15.38
C GLY A 5 4.97 -0.88 -14.35
N LEU A 6 4.88 -2.11 -13.85
CA LEU A 6 4.04 -2.46 -12.71
C LEU A 6 4.88 -2.38 -11.42
N PHE A 7 4.23 -2.01 -10.32
CA PHE A 7 4.82 -2.01 -8.99
C PHE A 7 3.84 -2.56 -7.96
N ARG A 8 4.37 -3.07 -6.84
CA ARG A 8 3.55 -3.54 -5.72
C ARG A 8 3.26 -2.40 -4.76
N THR A 9 1.99 -2.22 -4.42
CA THR A 9 1.50 -1.34 -3.37
C THR A 9 1.22 -2.18 -2.12
N PRO A 10 2.10 -2.18 -1.11
CA PRO A 10 1.85 -2.90 0.13
C PRO A 10 0.70 -2.26 0.91
N SER A 11 0.16 -3.00 1.88
CA SER A 11 -0.86 -2.48 2.80
C SER A 11 -0.37 -1.18 3.43
N TYR A 12 -1.28 -0.20 3.56
CA TYR A 12 -0.98 1.09 4.18
C TYR A 12 -0.54 0.94 5.64
N ARG A 13 -0.98 -0.12 6.32
CA ARG A 13 -0.59 -0.46 7.69
C ARG A 13 0.04 -1.85 7.74
N THR A 14 1.04 -2.01 8.59
CA THR A 14 1.78 -3.26 8.78
C THR A 14 1.15 -4.12 9.87
N GLY A 15 1.60 -5.37 10.00
CA GLY A 15 1.01 -6.35 10.93
C GLY A 15 0.95 -5.89 12.40
N LEU A 16 1.92 -5.09 12.84
CA LEU A 16 2.03 -4.58 14.22
C LEU A 16 1.14 -3.36 14.50
N PHE A 17 0.48 -2.81 13.48
CA PHE A 17 -0.49 -1.74 13.70
C PHE A 17 -1.69 -2.26 14.51
N LEU A 18 -2.13 -1.47 15.48
CA LEU A 18 -3.33 -1.73 16.27
C LEU A 18 -4.41 -0.70 15.94
N ASP A 19 -5.62 -1.17 15.67
CA ASP A 19 -6.78 -0.29 15.57
C ASP A 19 -7.13 0.31 16.96
N PRO A 20 -8.03 1.30 17.04
CA PRO A 20 -8.39 1.95 18.32
C PRO A 20 -8.98 1.01 19.38
N LYS A 21 -9.32 -0.24 19.02
CA LYS A 21 -9.81 -1.29 19.93
C LYS A 21 -8.73 -2.31 20.25
N GLY A 22 -7.48 -2.05 19.87
CA GLY A 22 -6.34 -2.91 20.16
C GLY A 22 -6.29 -4.17 19.29
N ARG A 23 -6.95 -4.17 18.13
CA ARG A 23 -6.94 -5.31 17.19
C ARG A 23 -5.93 -5.06 16.08
N GLY A 24 -5.13 -6.06 15.75
CA GLY A 24 -4.08 -5.98 14.74
C GLY A 24 -3.95 -7.27 13.94
N GLY A 25 -3.05 -7.28 12.95
CA GLY A 25 -2.87 -8.43 12.08
C GLY A 25 -1.98 -9.51 12.70
N THR A 26 -0.88 -9.10 13.33
CA THR A 26 0.08 -10.03 13.96
C THR A 26 0.01 -10.02 15.48
N THR A 27 -0.46 -8.93 16.06
CA THR A 27 -0.61 -8.73 17.51
C THR A 27 -1.97 -8.06 17.78
N GLY A 28 -2.35 -8.02 19.05
CA GLY A 28 -3.64 -7.44 19.48
C GLY A 28 -4.73 -8.49 19.66
N TYR A 29 -5.94 -8.01 19.94
CA TYR A 29 -7.11 -8.86 20.10
C TYR A 29 -7.66 -9.31 18.74
N ASP A 30 -8.22 -10.51 18.70
CA ASP A 30 -8.91 -11.12 17.55
C ASP A 30 -10.44 -10.95 17.61
N MET A 31 -10.94 -10.31 18.66
CA MET A 31 -12.37 -10.06 18.91
C MET A 31 -12.63 -8.60 19.30
N ALA A 32 -13.88 -8.17 19.24
CA ALA A 32 -14.35 -6.94 19.86
C ALA A 32 -14.44 -7.13 21.39
N VAL A 33 -13.32 -6.97 22.08
CA VAL A 33 -13.16 -7.17 23.54
C VAL A 33 -14.12 -6.32 24.39
N ALA A 34 -14.65 -5.23 23.84
CA ALA A 34 -15.61 -4.36 24.52
C ALA A 34 -17.04 -4.93 24.58
N LEU A 35 -17.35 -5.99 23.81
CA LEU A 35 -18.69 -6.57 23.68
C LEU A 35 -18.67 -8.08 23.99
N PRO A 36 -18.32 -8.50 25.22
CA PRO A 36 -18.21 -9.92 25.56
C PRO A 36 -19.54 -10.68 25.44
N GLY A 37 -20.67 -10.00 25.67
CA GLY A 37 -22.01 -10.61 25.52
C GLY A 37 -22.37 -10.95 24.07
N MET A 38 -21.76 -10.27 23.08
CA MET A 38 -22.00 -10.55 21.66
C MET A 38 -21.29 -11.83 21.21
N GLU A 39 -20.16 -12.18 21.83
CA GLU A 39 -19.44 -13.43 21.55
C GLU A 39 -20.05 -14.65 22.26
N ALA A 40 -20.87 -14.42 23.29
CA ALA A 40 -21.29 -15.45 24.23
C ALA A 40 -22.55 -16.24 23.82
N ASP A 41 -23.11 -16.01 22.62
CA ASP A 41 -24.37 -16.63 22.18
C ASP A 41 -24.24 -18.13 21.81
N GLY A 42 -23.01 -18.61 21.53
CA GLY A 42 -22.73 -19.98 21.08
C GLY A 42 -23.17 -20.27 19.64
N GLY A 43 -23.53 -19.23 18.88
CA GLY A 43 -24.08 -19.26 17.53
C GLY A 43 -23.30 -18.36 16.57
N GLU A 44 -23.89 -17.22 16.19
CA GLU A 44 -23.30 -16.29 15.21
C GLU A 44 -22.20 -15.42 15.80
N GLY A 45 -22.18 -15.26 17.14
CA GLY A 45 -21.16 -14.52 17.86
C GLY A 45 -20.94 -13.10 17.29
N GLN A 46 -19.67 -12.76 17.05
CA GLN A 46 -19.27 -11.50 16.40
C GLN A 46 -19.13 -11.60 14.87
N GLY A 47 -19.88 -12.49 14.21
CA GLY A 47 -19.80 -12.70 12.76
C GLY A 47 -19.93 -11.42 11.92
N ASP A 48 -20.84 -10.51 12.31
CA ASP A 48 -21.03 -9.22 11.64
C ASP A 48 -19.82 -8.27 11.73
N LEU A 49 -18.92 -8.49 12.71
CA LEU A 49 -17.72 -7.69 12.94
C LEU A 49 -16.46 -8.36 12.40
N PHE A 50 -16.59 -9.49 11.68
CA PHE A 50 -15.45 -10.27 11.22
C PHE A 50 -14.53 -9.48 10.30
N ALA A 51 -15.09 -8.60 9.46
CA ALA A 51 -14.30 -7.74 8.58
C ALA A 51 -13.43 -6.74 9.35
N GLU A 52 -13.84 -6.36 10.57
CA GLU A 52 -13.11 -5.44 11.43
C GLU A 52 -12.19 -6.15 12.41
N THR A 53 -12.49 -7.38 12.83
CA THR A 53 -11.65 -8.15 13.76
C THR A 53 -10.53 -8.89 13.04
N ASN A 54 -10.78 -9.43 11.85
CA ASN A 54 -9.77 -10.09 11.04
C ASN A 54 -8.99 -9.07 10.20
N LYS A 55 -7.82 -8.65 10.70
CA LYS A 55 -6.98 -7.65 10.05
C LYS A 55 -6.07 -8.29 8.99
N VAL A 56 -6.31 -7.98 7.72
CA VAL A 56 -5.60 -8.58 6.59
C VAL A 56 -4.54 -7.63 6.02
N PHE A 57 -3.33 -8.16 5.84
CA PHE A 57 -2.29 -7.47 5.08
C PHE A 57 -2.51 -7.68 3.57
N GLN A 58 -3.04 -6.66 2.90
CA GLN A 58 -3.35 -6.72 1.47
C GLN A 58 -2.25 -6.05 0.65
N VAL A 59 -1.70 -6.79 -0.31
CA VAL A 59 -0.79 -6.26 -1.34
C VAL A 59 -1.59 -6.13 -2.62
N THR A 60 -1.49 -4.97 -3.26
CA THR A 60 -2.14 -4.68 -4.54
C THR A 60 -1.10 -4.28 -5.57
N ASP A 61 -1.49 -4.29 -6.85
CA ASP A 61 -0.62 -3.83 -7.93
C ASP A 61 -0.98 -2.40 -8.34
N GLY A 62 0.04 -1.62 -8.68
CA GLY A 62 -0.06 -0.32 -9.32
C GLY A 62 0.71 -0.32 -10.64
N SER A 63 0.48 0.70 -11.45
CA SER A 63 1.16 0.91 -12.73
C SER A 63 1.64 2.34 -12.83
N ILE A 64 2.84 2.52 -13.37
CA ILE A 64 3.42 3.85 -13.62
C ILE A 64 3.93 3.93 -15.06
N GLU A 65 3.65 5.06 -15.69
CA GLU A 65 4.16 5.46 -17.00
C GLU A 65 4.90 6.79 -16.86
N MET A 66 6.06 6.90 -17.48
CA MET A 66 6.95 8.04 -17.42
C MET A 66 7.41 8.42 -18.82
N ALA A 67 7.40 9.71 -19.12
CA ALA A 67 7.94 10.27 -20.35
C ALA A 67 9.06 11.24 -20.00
N VAL A 68 10.26 10.99 -20.54
CA VAL A 68 11.43 11.87 -20.38
C VAL A 68 11.33 13.05 -21.34
N ASP A 69 11.37 14.26 -20.81
CA ASP A 69 11.25 15.52 -21.56
C ASP A 69 12.60 16.19 -21.80
N LYS A 70 13.47 16.22 -20.78
CA LYS A 70 14.79 16.86 -20.84
C LYS A 70 15.85 15.91 -20.28
N ALA A 71 17.01 15.88 -20.92
CA ALA A 71 18.18 15.14 -20.46
C ALA A 71 19.43 16.00 -20.62
N ASP A 72 20.31 15.94 -19.63
CA ASP A 72 21.63 16.54 -19.63
C ASP A 72 22.68 15.42 -19.67
N ALA A 73 23.44 15.38 -20.76
CA ALA A 73 24.45 14.35 -20.98
C ALA A 73 25.73 14.59 -20.17
N GLU A 74 26.02 15.83 -19.74
CA GLU A 74 27.22 16.14 -18.95
C GLU A 74 27.11 15.61 -17.52
N THR A 75 25.90 15.72 -16.95
CA THR A 75 25.61 15.30 -15.57
C THR A 75 24.93 13.93 -15.48
N GLY A 76 24.43 13.41 -16.61
CA GLY A 76 23.62 12.18 -16.66
C GLY A 76 22.21 12.37 -16.09
N GLU A 77 21.78 13.61 -15.84
CA GLU A 77 20.47 13.92 -15.26
C GLU A 77 19.37 13.93 -16.32
N PHE A 78 18.16 13.54 -15.92
CA PHE A 78 16.97 13.66 -16.74
C PHE A 78 15.77 14.11 -15.92
N SER A 79 14.83 14.76 -16.60
CA SER A 79 13.53 15.13 -16.05
C SER A 79 12.42 14.88 -17.04
N GLY A 80 11.20 14.75 -16.54
CA GLY A 80 10.04 14.48 -17.36
C GLY A 80 8.76 14.48 -16.55
N VAL A 81 7.73 13.84 -17.09
CA VAL A 81 6.42 13.70 -16.46
C VAL A 81 6.10 12.23 -16.21
N PHE A 82 5.25 11.99 -15.22
CA PHE A 82 4.72 10.65 -14.96
C PHE A 82 3.21 10.67 -14.74
N VAL A 83 2.59 9.53 -15.05
CA VAL A 83 1.23 9.17 -14.68
C VAL A 83 1.30 7.85 -13.92
N SER A 84 0.77 7.80 -12.71
CA SER A 84 0.73 6.60 -11.87
C SER A 84 -0.69 6.28 -11.45
N GLU A 85 -1.08 5.02 -11.58
CA GLU A 85 -2.35 4.48 -11.11
C GLU A 85 -2.10 3.43 -10.04
N GLN A 86 -2.78 3.55 -8.90
CA GLN A 86 -2.68 2.59 -7.80
C GLN A 86 -3.96 2.51 -6.99
N LEU A 87 -4.09 1.48 -6.16
CA LEU A 87 -5.19 1.35 -5.20
C LEU A 87 -4.85 2.03 -3.86
N SER A 88 -5.87 2.56 -3.19
CA SER A 88 -5.75 3.19 -1.88
C SER A 88 -5.79 2.19 -0.73
N ASP A 89 -5.61 2.69 0.50
CA ASP A 89 -5.81 1.95 1.75
C ASP A 89 -7.17 1.22 1.82
N THR A 90 -7.14 0.02 2.41
CA THR A 90 -8.30 -0.87 2.65
C THR A 90 -8.63 -1.02 4.13
N ASP A 91 -7.99 -0.23 5.02
CA ASP A 91 -8.19 -0.29 6.46
C ASP A 91 -7.96 -1.71 7.02
N MET A 92 -6.90 -2.37 6.55
CA MET A 92 -6.57 -3.77 6.84
C MET A 92 -7.64 -4.77 6.35
N GLY A 93 -8.25 -4.50 5.18
CA GLY A 93 -9.22 -5.38 4.54
C GLY A 93 -10.68 -5.13 4.90
N SER A 94 -10.99 -4.16 5.77
CA SER A 94 -12.36 -3.85 6.20
C SER A 94 -13.14 -2.99 5.19
N LYS A 95 -12.47 -2.30 4.25
CA LYS A 95 -13.12 -1.49 3.22
C LYS A 95 -12.53 -1.72 1.83
N GLN A 96 -13.34 -1.47 0.80
CA GLN A 96 -12.88 -1.54 -0.58
C GLN A 96 -11.90 -0.39 -0.90
N PRO A 97 -10.78 -0.66 -1.59
CA PRO A 97 -9.85 0.38 -2.01
C PRO A 97 -10.46 1.24 -3.11
N LYS A 98 -10.00 2.48 -3.22
CA LYS A 98 -10.32 3.40 -4.31
C LYS A 98 -9.15 3.50 -5.28
N LYS A 99 -9.44 3.72 -6.56
CA LYS A 99 -8.42 4.03 -7.57
C LYS A 99 -7.88 5.45 -7.35
N VAL A 100 -6.56 5.58 -7.28
CA VAL A 100 -5.84 6.85 -7.15
C VAL A 100 -5.02 7.05 -8.42
N LEU A 101 -5.20 8.22 -9.05
CA LEU A 101 -4.45 8.65 -10.23
C LEU A 101 -3.56 9.82 -9.83
N LEU A 102 -2.25 9.63 -9.97
CA LEU A 102 -1.23 10.64 -9.67
C LEU A 102 -0.61 11.11 -10.99
N LYS A 103 -0.47 12.42 -11.15
CA LYS A 103 0.24 13.04 -12.26
C LYS A 103 1.27 14.00 -11.70
N GLY A 104 2.49 13.94 -12.20
CA GLY A 104 3.56 14.76 -11.66
C GLY A 104 4.77 14.82 -12.56
N ILE A 105 5.84 15.39 -12.02
CA ILE A 105 7.15 15.45 -12.66
C ILE A 105 8.07 14.39 -12.04
N VAL A 106 8.95 13.83 -12.85
CA VAL A 106 9.99 12.90 -12.41
C VAL A 106 11.36 13.51 -12.70
N PHE A 107 12.32 13.19 -11.83
CA PHE A 107 13.73 13.51 -11.99
C PHE A 107 14.54 12.26 -11.65
N GLY A 108 15.62 12.03 -12.38
CA GLY A 108 16.54 10.94 -12.11
C GLY A 108 17.92 11.21 -12.69
N ARG A 109 18.90 10.40 -12.31
CA ARG A 109 20.26 10.45 -12.85
C ARG A 109 20.69 9.05 -13.26
N VAL A 110 21.27 8.93 -14.44
CA VAL A 110 21.91 7.71 -14.91
C VAL A 110 23.32 7.67 -14.32
N ALA A 111 23.64 6.58 -13.63
CA ALA A 111 24.97 6.32 -13.09
C ALA A 111 25.50 5.01 -13.67
N GLU A 112 26.82 4.93 -13.85
CA GLU A 112 27.48 3.68 -14.14
C GLU A 112 27.55 2.84 -12.86
N TYR A 113 27.23 1.55 -12.98
CA TYR A 113 27.43 0.60 -11.90
C TYR A 113 28.84 0.01 -12.04
N ASP A 114 29.68 0.21 -11.03
CA ASP A 114 31.08 -0.24 -11.03
C ASP A 114 31.26 -1.70 -10.57
N GLY A 115 30.16 -2.41 -10.29
CA GLY A 115 30.20 -3.79 -9.81
C GLY A 115 30.38 -3.94 -8.31
N THR A 116 30.40 -2.84 -7.55
CA THR A 116 30.47 -2.87 -6.09
C THR A 116 29.15 -2.42 -5.46
N GLU A 117 28.71 -3.15 -4.44
CA GLU A 117 27.56 -2.77 -3.61
C GLU A 117 28.03 -1.80 -2.51
N ASP A 118 28.41 -0.58 -2.89
CA ASP A 118 28.60 0.53 -1.93
C ASP A 118 27.30 1.31 -1.73
#